data_AF-A0A3A6P6I3-F1
#
_entry.id   AF-A0A3A6P6I3-F1
#
_cell.length_a   1.000
_cell.length_b   1.000
_cell.length_c   1.000
_cell.angle_alpha   90.00
_cell.angle_beta   90.00
_cell.angle_gamma   90.00
#
_symmetry.space_group_name_H-M   'P 1'
#
loop_
_entity.id
_entity.type
_entity.pdbx_description
1 polymer ?
#
loop_
_entity_poly.entity_id
_entity_poly.type
_entity_poly.pdbx_seq_one_letter_code
_entity_poly.pdbx_strand_id
1 'polypeptide(L)'
;MNEIDKLQLMADLSHEYCELNHGPNTRKESFPASDYIIMPFGYAENEITDVAVREMVVPVCYDCATALLGNDWTLLYCFECCSSQWVYRKLARNSYRHHILWLRGCPHCTNEFGGLYFNDLQAVGDAATFLKDHLHRIAA
;
A
#
# COMPACT_ATOMS: atom_id res chain seq x y z
N MET A 1 3.72 5.66 13.72
CA MET A 1 2.41 5.42 14.37
C MET A 1 2.58 5.02 15.83
N ASN A 2 1.79 5.57 16.76
CA ASN A 2 1.76 5.08 18.16
C ASN A 2 0.65 4.01 18.34
N GLU A 3 0.58 3.36 19.51
CA GLU A 3 -0.40 2.29 19.77
C GLU A 3 -1.86 2.76 19.82
N ILE A 4 -2.11 4.01 20.20
CA ILE A 4 -3.45 4.61 20.19
C ILE A 4 -3.93 4.82 18.75
N ASP A 5 -3.04 5.31 17.88
CA ASP A 5 -3.34 5.50 16.45
C ASP A 5 -3.72 4.16 15.80
N LYS A 6 -2.98 3.07 16.12
CA LYS A 6 -3.31 1.71 15.63
C LYS A 6 -4.70 1.26 16.10
N LEU A 7 -5.02 1.44 17.39
CA LEU A 7 -6.32 1.06 17.94
C LEU A 7 -7.47 1.82 17.28
N GLN A 8 -7.27 3.11 16.99
CA GLN A 8 -8.26 3.92 16.28
C GLN A 8 -8.49 3.38 14.87
N LEU A 9 -7.42 3.15 14.11
CA LEU A 9 -7.53 2.58 12.75
C LEU A 9 -8.21 1.20 12.77
N MET A 10 -7.88 0.34 13.73
CA MET A 10 -8.54 -0.95 13.88
C MET A 10 -10.05 -0.82 14.17
N ALA A 11 -10.47 0.20 14.91
CA ALA A 11 -11.87 0.49 15.16
C ALA A 11 -12.58 1.03 13.91
N ASP A 12 -11.89 1.84 13.10
CA ASP A 12 -12.44 2.44 11.89
C ASP A 12 -12.66 1.41 10.75
N LEU A 13 -11.89 0.30 10.73
CA LEU A 13 -12.01 -0.76 9.70
C LEU A 13 -13.44 -1.24 9.44
N SER A 14 -14.29 -1.32 10.47
CA SER A 14 -15.67 -1.81 10.29
C SER A 14 -16.57 -0.86 9.48
N HIS A 15 -16.11 0.36 9.25
CA HIS A 15 -16.82 1.40 8.51
C HIS A 15 -16.12 1.80 7.21
N GLU A 16 -14.96 1.20 6.94
CA GLU A 16 -14.13 1.49 5.78
C GLU A 16 -14.31 0.47 4.65
N TYR A 17 -13.98 0.91 3.45
CA TYR A 17 -13.98 0.07 2.26
C TYR A 17 -12.65 0.24 1.52
N CYS A 18 -12.25 -0.79 0.80
CA CYS A 18 -11.00 -0.82 0.07
C CYS A 18 -10.90 0.36 -0.91
N GLU A 19 -9.76 1.06 -0.84
CA GLU A 19 -9.48 2.23 -1.68
C GLU A 19 -8.63 1.91 -2.90
N LEU A 20 -8.26 0.63 -3.05
CA LEU A 20 -7.58 0.18 -4.25
C LEU A 20 -8.56 -0.02 -5.40
N ASN A 21 -8.03 0.07 -6.61
CA ASN A 21 -8.80 -0.09 -7.84
C ASN A 21 -9.15 -1.56 -8.08
N HIS A 22 -10.44 -1.88 -8.16
CA HIS A 22 -10.95 -3.24 -8.44
C HIS A 22 -11.39 -3.42 -9.91
N GLY A 23 -11.07 -2.45 -10.77
CA GLY A 23 -11.46 -2.44 -12.17
C GLY A 23 -12.76 -1.69 -12.45
N PRO A 24 -13.21 -1.67 -13.72
CA PRO A 24 -14.42 -0.97 -14.10
C PRO A 24 -15.68 -1.66 -13.58
N ASN A 25 -16.75 -0.89 -13.41
CA ASN A 25 -18.09 -1.35 -13.00
C ASN A 25 -18.15 -1.99 -11.60
N THR A 26 -17.16 -1.72 -10.75
CA THR A 26 -17.17 -2.13 -9.34
C THR A 26 -17.74 -1.03 -8.45
N ARG A 27 -18.35 -1.42 -7.32
CA ARG A 27 -18.84 -0.49 -6.29
C ARG A 27 -18.00 -0.64 -5.03
N LYS A 28 -17.58 0.47 -4.42
CA LYS A 28 -16.68 0.48 -3.24
C LYS A 28 -17.27 -0.36 -2.09
N GLU A 29 -18.60 -0.32 -1.94
CA GLU A 29 -19.34 -1.04 -0.90
C GLU A 29 -19.25 -2.58 -1.01
N SER A 30 -18.85 -3.09 -2.18
CA SER A 30 -18.65 -4.53 -2.39
C SER A 30 -17.32 -5.04 -1.82
N PHE A 31 -16.44 -4.15 -1.37
CA PHE A 31 -15.09 -4.47 -0.93
C PHE A 31 -14.83 -3.86 0.47
N PRO A 32 -15.43 -4.40 1.54
CA PRO A 32 -15.15 -3.93 2.90
C PRO A 32 -13.66 -4.04 3.20
N ALA A 33 -13.12 -3.04 3.88
CA ALA A 33 -11.73 -3.05 4.29
C ALA A 33 -11.52 -4.12 5.38
N SER A 34 -10.47 -4.91 5.25
CA SER A 34 -10.05 -5.88 6.25
C SER A 34 -8.78 -5.45 6.97
N ASP A 35 -7.99 -4.58 6.34
CA ASP A 35 -6.68 -4.14 6.79
C ASP A 35 -6.32 -2.77 6.18
N TYR A 36 -5.12 -2.26 6.47
CA TYR A 36 -4.53 -1.09 5.83
C TYR A 36 -3.13 -1.38 5.31
N ILE A 37 -2.78 -0.76 4.18
CA ILE A 37 -1.39 -0.58 3.78
C ILE A 37 -0.90 0.72 4.40
N ILE A 38 0.21 0.67 5.15
CA ILE A 38 0.82 1.87 5.74
C ILE A 38 2.16 2.14 5.09
N MET A 39 2.34 3.34 4.54
CA MET A 39 3.61 3.81 4.00
C MET A 39 4.08 5.05 4.75
N PRO A 40 5.22 5.02 5.46
CA PRO A 40 5.81 6.23 5.99
C PRO A 40 6.33 7.11 4.84
N PHE A 41 5.99 8.39 4.85
CA PHE A 41 6.46 9.40 3.91
C PHE A 41 7.18 10.53 4.66
N GLY A 42 8.37 10.89 4.18
CA GLY A 42 9.31 11.73 4.90
C GLY A 42 10.16 12.62 4.01
N TYR A 43 11.02 13.39 4.64
CA TYR A 43 12.14 14.08 4.00
C TYR A 43 13.45 13.59 4.62
N ALA A 44 14.52 13.60 3.84
CA ALA A 44 15.85 13.38 4.38
C ALA A 44 16.30 14.65 5.12
N GLU A 45 16.59 14.54 6.41
CA GLU A 45 17.18 15.66 7.18
C GLU A 45 18.66 15.83 6.81
N ASN A 46 19.33 14.73 6.42
CA ASN A 46 20.69 14.70 5.88
C ASN A 46 20.88 13.41 5.06
N GLU A 47 22.05 13.21 4.44
CA GLU A 47 22.35 12.05 3.59
C GLU A 47 22.22 10.67 4.29
N ILE A 48 22.07 10.64 5.62
CA ILE A 48 22.06 9.43 6.44
C ILE A 48 20.71 9.25 7.15
N THR A 49 19.93 10.32 7.34
CA THR A 49 18.77 10.34 8.23
C THR A 49 17.51 10.67 7.46
N ASP A 50 16.68 9.65 7.22
CA ASP A 50 15.33 9.82 6.73
C ASP A 50 14.40 10.13 7.91
N VAL A 51 13.72 11.28 7.85
CA VAL A 51 12.69 11.66 8.82
C VAL A 51 11.33 11.43 8.19
N ALA A 52 10.66 10.35 8.59
CA ALA A 52 9.25 10.16 8.27
C ALA A 52 8.41 11.13 9.09
N VAL A 53 7.72 12.06 8.40
CA VAL A 53 6.90 13.10 9.05
C VAL A 53 5.43 12.72 9.05
N ARG A 54 5.01 11.90 8.08
CA ARG A 54 3.63 11.48 7.89
C ARG A 54 3.56 10.03 7.45
N GLU A 55 2.43 9.41 7.69
CA GLU A 55 2.12 8.07 7.18
C GLU A 55 0.95 8.19 6.21
N MET A 56 1.05 7.50 5.08
CA MET A 56 -0.08 7.26 4.21
C MET A 56 -0.70 5.93 4.60
N VAL A 57 -1.99 5.96 4.90
CA VAL A 57 -2.76 4.81 5.36
C VAL A 57 -3.85 4.54 4.33
N VAL A 58 -3.83 3.37 3.70
CA VAL A 58 -4.75 3.01 2.61
C VAL A 58 -5.57 1.80 3.04
N PRO A 59 -6.89 1.93 3.25
CA PRO A 59 -7.75 0.78 3.57
C PRO A 59 -7.77 -0.22 2.42
N VAL A 60 -7.65 -1.51 2.74
CA VAL A 60 -7.63 -2.60 1.75
C VAL A 60 -8.52 -3.76 2.14
N CYS A 61 -9.18 -4.36 1.16
CA CYS A 61 -9.94 -5.60 1.34
C CYS A 61 -8.99 -6.81 1.40
N TYR A 62 -9.56 -7.94 1.83
CA TYR A 62 -8.83 -9.19 1.99
C TYR A 62 -8.16 -9.66 0.70
N ASP A 63 -8.85 -9.54 -0.43
CA ASP A 63 -8.35 -9.98 -1.73
C ASP A 63 -7.14 -9.15 -2.17
N CYS A 64 -7.19 -7.84 -1.98
CA CYS A 64 -6.07 -6.95 -2.29
C CYS A 64 -4.87 -7.20 -1.37
N ALA A 65 -5.10 -7.36 -0.07
CA ALA A 65 -4.03 -7.70 0.88
C ALA A 65 -3.36 -9.03 0.50
N THR A 66 -4.17 -10.04 0.18
CA THR A 66 -3.67 -11.37 -0.24
C THR A 66 -2.91 -11.30 -1.56
N ALA A 67 -3.39 -10.52 -2.53
CA ALA A 67 -2.71 -10.32 -3.81
C ALA A 67 -1.31 -9.69 -3.64
N LEU A 68 -1.15 -8.77 -2.67
CA LEU A 68 0.14 -8.17 -2.34
C LEU A 68 1.11 -9.14 -1.67
N LEU A 69 0.62 -10.07 -0.86
CA LEU A 69 1.45 -11.12 -0.26
C LEU A 69 1.93 -12.15 -1.30
N GLY A 70 1.26 -12.24 -2.45
CA GLY A 70 1.65 -13.09 -3.56
C GLY A 70 2.71 -12.48 -4.49
N ASN A 71 3.27 -13.31 -5.37
CA ASN A 71 4.29 -12.90 -6.36
C ASN A 71 3.71 -12.63 -7.75
N ASP A 72 2.40 -12.69 -7.91
CA ASP A 72 1.73 -12.56 -9.20
C ASP A 72 1.45 -11.12 -9.58
N TRP A 73 1.34 -10.23 -8.59
CA TRP A 73 0.86 -8.86 -8.77
C TRP A 73 1.87 -7.83 -8.23
N THR A 74 1.87 -6.66 -8.86
CA THR A 74 2.49 -5.45 -8.34
C THR A 74 1.46 -4.35 -8.35
N LEU A 75 1.35 -3.63 -7.24
CA LEU A 75 0.52 -2.44 -7.10
C LEU A 75 1.35 -1.20 -7.44
N LEU A 76 0.88 -0.39 -8.38
CA LEU A 76 1.35 0.98 -8.57
C LEU A 76 0.41 1.90 -7.80
N TYR A 77 0.94 2.78 -6.96
CA TYR A 77 0.14 3.73 -6.18
C TYR A 77 0.68 5.14 -6.36
N CYS A 78 -0.19 6.11 -6.68
CA CYS A 78 0.20 7.50 -6.90
C CYS A 78 -0.08 8.35 -5.67
N PHE A 79 0.93 9.05 -5.14
CA PHE A 79 0.77 9.94 -3.99
C PHE A 79 -0.02 11.21 -4.30
N GLU A 80 0.07 11.73 -5.54
CA GLU A 80 -0.60 12.97 -5.91
C GLU A 80 -2.12 12.82 -6.06
N CYS A 81 -2.60 11.74 -6.67
CA CYS A 81 -4.04 11.55 -6.92
C CYS A 81 -4.66 10.39 -6.13
N CYS A 82 -3.88 9.72 -5.28
CA CYS A 82 -4.29 8.52 -4.54
C CYS A 82 -4.88 7.40 -5.43
N SER A 83 -4.57 7.42 -6.74
CA SER A 83 -5.01 6.37 -7.65
C SER A 83 -4.08 5.17 -7.57
N SER A 84 -4.64 4.00 -7.85
CA SER A 84 -3.89 2.75 -7.88
C SER A 84 -4.14 1.95 -9.16
N GLN A 85 -3.12 1.18 -9.56
CA GLN A 85 -3.18 0.30 -10.71
C GLN A 85 -2.47 -1.02 -10.42
N TRP A 86 -3.14 -2.12 -10.72
CA TRP A 86 -2.57 -3.46 -10.60
C TRP A 86 -1.88 -3.89 -11.89
N VAL A 87 -0.69 -4.47 -11.74
CA VAL A 87 0.09 -5.05 -12.82
C VAL A 87 0.22 -6.54 -12.58
N TYR A 88 -0.33 -7.34 -13.48
CA TYR A 88 -0.12 -8.79 -13.46
C TYR A 88 1.25 -9.11 -14.05
N ARG A 89 2.18 -9.56 -13.22
CA ARG A 89 3.60 -9.68 -13.57
C ARG A 89 3.83 -10.63 -14.74
N LYS A 90 3.04 -11.71 -14.86
CA LYS A 90 3.18 -12.70 -15.94
C LYS A 90 2.89 -12.15 -17.33
N LEU A 91 2.11 -11.07 -17.44
CA LEU A 91 1.77 -10.43 -18.72
C LEU A 91 2.50 -9.09 -18.93
N ALA A 92 3.27 -8.65 -17.94
CA ALA A 92 4.00 -7.40 -18.02
C ALA A 92 5.23 -7.52 -18.93
N ARG A 93 5.52 -6.45 -19.69
CA ARG A 93 6.76 -6.35 -20.47
C ARG A 93 7.98 -6.11 -19.58
N ASN A 94 7.79 -5.43 -18.45
CA ASN A 94 8.84 -5.11 -17.50
C ASN A 94 8.91 -6.15 -16.39
N SER A 95 10.11 -6.39 -15.87
CA SER A 95 10.31 -7.27 -14.71
C SER A 95 10.05 -6.50 -13.41
N TYR A 96 8.81 -6.57 -12.92
CA TYR A 96 8.44 -6.01 -11.62
C TYR A 96 8.88 -6.95 -10.50
N ARG A 97 9.78 -6.48 -9.63
CA ARG A 97 10.26 -7.26 -8.48
C ARG A 97 9.49 -6.93 -7.20
N HIS A 98 9.11 -5.66 -7.04
CA HIS A 98 8.48 -5.15 -5.84
C HIS A 98 6.96 -5.35 -5.84
N HIS A 99 6.40 -5.58 -4.65
CA HIS A 99 4.96 -5.76 -4.44
C HIS A 99 4.21 -4.45 -4.57
N ILE A 100 4.79 -3.35 -4.09
CA ILE A 100 4.22 -2.01 -4.20
C ILE A 100 5.28 -1.06 -4.75
N LEU A 101 4.90 -0.31 -5.79
CA LEU A 101 5.65 0.80 -6.34
C LEU A 101 4.87 2.09 -6.09
N TRP A 102 5.42 2.94 -5.24
CA TRP A 102 4.87 4.24 -4.93
C TRP A 102 5.43 5.30 -5.88
N LEU A 103 4.53 6.00 -6.54
CA LEU A 103 4.83 7.04 -7.50
C LEU A 103 4.61 8.39 -6.83
N ARG A 104 5.60 9.29 -6.92
CA ARG A 104 5.37 10.69 -6.51
C ARG A 104 4.21 11.31 -7.29
N GLY A 105 4.23 11.10 -8.61
CA GLY A 105 3.14 11.45 -9.52
C GLY A 105 3.05 10.43 -10.65
N CYS A 106 1.83 10.09 -11.06
CA CYS A 106 1.58 9.17 -12.18
C CYS A 106 1.52 9.95 -13.51
N PRO A 107 1.53 9.27 -14.67
CA PRO A 107 1.46 9.92 -15.98
C PRO A 107 0.19 10.76 -16.22
N HIS A 108 -0.85 10.60 -15.39
CA HIS A 108 -2.04 11.46 -15.43
C HIS A 108 -1.90 12.73 -14.60
N CYS A 109 -1.03 12.75 -13.60
CA CYS A 109 -0.84 13.89 -12.71
C CYS A 109 0.26 14.84 -13.21
N THR A 110 1.35 14.27 -13.74
CA THR A 110 2.53 15.02 -14.17
C THR A 110 3.19 14.39 -15.39
N ASN A 111 3.81 15.24 -16.20
CA ASN A 111 4.64 14.83 -17.33
C ASN A 111 6.11 14.64 -16.94
N GLU A 112 6.48 14.97 -15.70
CA GLU A 112 7.84 14.85 -15.18
C GLU A 112 7.98 13.64 -14.27
N PHE A 113 9.10 12.92 -14.37
CA PHE A 113 9.38 11.81 -13.47
C PHE A 113 9.74 12.34 -12.08
N GLY A 114 8.80 12.24 -11.15
CA GLY A 114 8.96 12.71 -9.78
C GLY A 114 9.72 11.77 -8.83
N GLY A 115 10.19 10.62 -9.32
CA GLY A 115 10.79 9.57 -8.50
C GLY A 115 9.86 8.38 -8.23
N LEU A 116 10.46 7.26 -7.87
CA LEU A 116 9.78 6.01 -7.58
C LEU A 116 10.33 5.44 -6.26
N TYR A 117 9.43 5.12 -5.34
CA TYR A 117 9.74 4.46 -4.07
C TYR A 117 9.17 3.04 -4.12
N PHE A 118 9.82 2.10 -3.46
CA PHE A 118 9.40 0.71 -3.49
C PHE A 118 9.69 0.06 -2.16
N ASN A 119 8.79 -0.82 -1.73
CA ASN A 119 9.01 -1.67 -0.57
C ASN A 119 8.73 -3.12 -0.93
N ASP A 120 9.71 -3.97 -0.63
CA ASP A 120 9.50 -5.41 -0.59
C ASP A 120 9.00 -5.78 0.80
N LEU A 121 7.85 -6.46 0.87
CA LEU A 121 7.24 -6.92 2.12
C LEU A 121 8.19 -7.81 2.96
N GLN A 122 9.27 -8.32 2.37
CA GLN A 122 10.28 -9.15 3.04
C GLN A 122 11.58 -8.40 3.42
N ALA A 123 11.86 -7.23 2.84
CA ALA A 123 13.17 -6.57 2.97
C ALA A 123 13.19 -5.42 3.99
N VAL A 124 12.05 -5.06 4.56
CA VAL A 124 11.97 -3.96 5.51
C VAL A 124 11.17 -4.41 6.72
N GLY A 125 11.81 -4.45 7.88
CA GLY A 125 11.05 -4.26 9.10
C GLY A 125 10.35 -2.89 8.97
N ASP A 126 9.04 -2.90 8.78
CA ASP A 126 8.12 -1.77 8.90
C ASP A 126 7.87 -0.81 7.70
N ALA A 127 8.26 -1.07 6.44
CA ALA A 127 8.00 -0.08 5.37
C ALA A 127 6.70 -0.24 4.58
N ALA A 128 6.02 -1.38 4.62
CA ALA A 128 4.63 -1.48 4.21
C ALA A 128 3.94 -2.45 5.16
N THR A 129 3.68 -1.99 6.38
CA THR A 129 3.09 -2.81 7.41
C THR A 129 1.59 -2.89 7.19
N PHE A 130 1.08 -4.11 7.18
CA PHE A 130 -0.34 -4.35 7.38
C PHE A 130 -0.65 -4.16 8.86
N LEU A 131 -1.80 -3.53 9.18
CA LEU A 131 -2.18 -3.35 10.58
C LEU A 131 -2.56 -4.66 11.24
N LYS A 132 -3.12 -5.62 10.49
CA LYS A 132 -3.29 -6.99 10.96
C LYS A 132 -2.17 -7.85 10.41
N ASP A 133 -1.15 -8.11 11.23
CA ASP A 133 -0.23 -9.24 11.04
C ASP A 133 -1.03 -10.55 11.09
N HIS A 134 -1.67 -10.89 9.97
CA HIS A 134 -2.49 -12.08 9.86
C HIS A 134 -1.57 -13.27 9.60
N LEU A 135 -0.95 -13.77 10.68
CA LEU A 135 -0.53 -15.14 10.94
C LEU A 135 0.64 -15.12 11.92
N HIS A 136 0.40 -15.27 13.23
CA HIS A 136 1.26 -16.10 14.11
C HIS A 136 0.66 -16.47 15.48
N ARG A 137 -0.66 -16.34 15.76
CA ARG A 137 -1.17 -16.62 17.12
C ARG A 137 -2.50 -17.36 17.34
N ILE A 138 -3.16 -17.97 16.35
CA ILE A 138 -4.28 -18.90 16.66
C ILE A 138 -4.26 -20.13 15.72
N ALA A 139 -3.17 -20.90 15.81
CA ALA A 139 -3.10 -22.32 15.45
C ALA A 139 -1.96 -23.00 16.24
N ALA A 140 -1.88 -22.70 17.54
CA ALA A 140 -1.04 -23.38 18.52
C ALA A 140 -1.89 -23.70 19.75
#